data_AF-A0AA95H2K0-F1
#
_entry.id   AF-A0AA95H2K0-F1
#
_cell.length_a   1.000
_cell.length_b   1.000
_cell.length_c   1.000
_cell.angle_alpha   90.00
_cell.angle_beta   90.00
_cell.angle_gamma   90.00
#
_symmetry.space_group_name_H-M   'P 1'
#
loop_
_entity.id
_entity.type
_entity.pdbx_description
1 polymer ?
#
loop_
_entity_poly.entity_id
_entity_poly.type
_entity_poly.pdbx_seq_one_letter_code
_entity_poly.pdbx_strand_id
1 'polypeptide(L)' 'MMTTKVTNKEPYQQAYYPPTPTKFTRFMRTFIPWQWYRFAVINLKMLKLMAKSHH' A
#
# COMPACT_ATOMS: atom_id res chain seq x y z
N MET A 1 -28.09 -24.26 -31.67
CA MET A 1 -27.99 -23.85 -30.24
C MET A 1 -26.90 -22.80 -30.15
N MET A 2 -27.25 -21.53 -29.91
CA MET A 2 -26.30 -20.41 -29.83
C MET A 2 -25.91 -20.18 -28.36
N THR A 3 -24.69 -20.58 -27.98
CA THR A 3 -24.13 -20.29 -26.65
C THR A 3 -23.69 -18.83 -26.56
N THR A 4 -24.46 -18.01 -25.87
CA THR A 4 -24.13 -16.62 -25.56
C THR A 4 -23.05 -16.57 -24.49
N LYS A 5 -21.85 -16.06 -24.82
CA LYS A 5 -20.82 -15.77 -23.82
C LYS A 5 -21.16 -14.47 -23.11
N VAL A 6 -21.72 -14.59 -21.90
CA VAL A 6 -21.98 -13.42 -21.04
C VAL A 6 -20.64 -12.90 -20.51
N THR A 7 -20.14 -11.84 -21.12
CA THR A 7 -19.00 -11.06 -20.63
C THR A 7 -19.55 -9.82 -19.95
N ASN A 8 -19.73 -9.90 -18.63
CA ASN A 8 -20.09 -8.75 -17.81
C ASN A 8 -18.88 -8.40 -16.93
N LYS A 9 -18.18 -7.32 -17.27
CA LYS A 9 -17.03 -6.79 -16.50
C LYS A 9 -17.26 -5.31 -16.22
N GLU A 10 -18.25 -5.01 -15.39
CA GLU A 10 -18.42 -3.66 -14.85
C GLU A 10 -17.51 -3.47 -13.60
N PRO A 11 -16.94 -2.27 -13.38
CA PRO A 11 -16.19 -2.00 -12.16
C PRO A 11 -17.16 -2.06 -10.95
N TYR A 12 -16.65 -2.38 -9.74
CA TYR A 12 -17.41 -2.45 -8.48
C TYR A 12 -18.28 -3.70 -8.23
N GLN A 13 -18.26 -4.71 -9.10
CA GLN A 13 -18.82 -6.04 -8.79
C GLN A 13 -18.04 -6.73 -7.65
N GLN A 14 -18.67 -7.62 -6.87
CA GLN A 14 -18.04 -8.33 -5.74
C GLN A 14 -16.82 -9.22 -6.14
N ALA A 15 -16.63 -9.44 -7.44
CA ALA A 15 -15.43 -10.03 -8.04
C ALA A 15 -14.32 -9.00 -8.35
N TYR A 16 -14.43 -7.76 -7.88
CA TYR A 16 -13.43 -6.71 -8.02
C TYR A 16 -12.21 -7.13 -7.21
N TYR A 17 -11.23 -7.66 -7.94
CA TYR A 17 -10.01 -8.20 -7.39
C TYR A 17 -9.33 -7.11 -6.55
N PRO A 18 -9.11 -7.32 -5.24
CA PRO A 18 -8.32 -6.37 -4.48
C PRO A 18 -6.96 -6.30 -5.16
N PRO A 19 -6.39 -5.08 -5.35
CA PRO A 19 -5.06 -4.96 -5.92
C PRO A 19 -4.10 -5.72 -5.02
N THR A 20 -3.70 -6.90 -5.49
CA THR A 20 -2.80 -7.75 -4.72
C THR A 20 -1.46 -7.02 -4.66
N PRO A 21 -0.85 -6.95 -3.47
CA PRO A 21 0.41 -6.27 -3.33
C PRO A 21 1.42 -6.95 -4.25
N THR A 22 1.98 -6.17 -5.18
CA THR A 22 3.07 -6.62 -6.03
C THR A 22 4.23 -7.11 -5.18
N LYS A 23 5.08 -7.99 -5.74
CA LYS A 23 6.26 -8.55 -5.05
C LYS A 23 7.13 -7.45 -4.44
N PHE A 24 7.20 -6.29 -5.10
CA PHE A 24 7.88 -5.09 -4.62
C PHE A 24 7.26 -4.53 -3.33
N THR A 25 5.94 -4.32 -3.30
CA THR A 25 5.22 -3.87 -2.09
C THR A 25 5.41 -4.84 -0.94
N ARG A 26 5.47 -6.15 -1.21
CA ARG A 26 5.74 -7.17 -0.19
C ARG A 26 7.19 -7.08 0.32
N PHE A 27 8.18 -6.94 -0.57
CA PHE A 27 9.59 -6.76 -0.20
C PHE A 27 9.82 -5.53 0.69
N MET A 28 9.24 -4.39 0.34
CA MET A 28 9.29 -3.17 1.16
C MET A 28 8.64 -3.34 2.54
N ARG A 29 7.72 -4.32 2.69
CA ARG A 29 7.05 -4.62 3.95
C ARG A 29 7.81 -5.65 4.80
N THR A 30 8.63 -6.52 4.20
CA THR A 30 9.34 -7.59 4.93
C THR A 30 10.82 -7.31 5.16
N PHE A 31 11.41 -6.35 4.45
CA PHE A 31 12.85 -6.06 4.57
C PHE A 31 13.16 -5.29 5.87
N ILE A 32 13.67 -6.01 6.87
CA ILE A 32 13.95 -5.49 8.22
C ILE A 32 14.84 -4.24 8.23
N PRO A 33 15.98 -4.16 7.51
CA PRO A 33 16.80 -2.94 7.49
C PRO A 33 16.04 -1.71 6.98
N TRP A 34 15.15 -1.90 6.00
CA TRP A 34 14.32 -0.81 5.47
C TRP A 34 13.18 -0.41 6.41
N GLN A 35 12.67 -1.34 7.21
CA GLN A 35 11.72 -1.01 8.27
C GLN A 35 12.37 -0.13 9.34
N TRP A 36 13.61 -0.43 9.76
CA TRP A 36 14.38 0.40 10.70
C TRP A 36 14.66 1.80 10.16
N TYR A 37 15.07 1.90 8.88
CA TYR A 37 15.24 3.20 8.24
C TYR A 37 13.95 4.04 8.26
N ARG A 38 12.81 3.47 7.85
CA ARG A 38 11.52 4.18 7.88
C ARG A 38 11.10 4.56 9.29
N PHE A 39 11.35 3.69 10.28
CA PHE A 39 11.11 3.99 11.68
C PHE A 39 11.93 5.22 12.11
N ALA A 40 13.24 5.24 11.85
CA ALA A 40 14.10 6.37 12.19
C ALA A 40 13.63 7.68 11.53
N VAL A 41 13.31 7.65 10.23
CA VAL A 41 12.84 8.84 9.49
C VAL A 41 11.54 9.40 10.06
N ILE A 42 10.56 8.54 10.39
CA ILE A 42 9.28 8.99 10.95
C ILE A 42 9.48 9.62 12.33
N ASN A 43 10.27 8.98 13.20
CA ASN A 43 10.58 9.50 14.53
C ASN A 43 11.31 10.85 14.45
N LEU A 44 12.32 10.96 13.58
CA LEU A 44 13.04 12.23 13.36
C LEU A 44 12.13 13.33 12.81
N LYS A 45 11.20 13.00 11.92
CA LYS A 45 10.26 13.98 11.36
C LYS A 45 9.29 14.49 12.43
N MET A 46 8.81 13.61 13.31
CA MET A 46 7.96 13.99 14.45
C MET A 46 8.72 14.86 15.45
N LEU A 47 9.94 14.46 15.82
CA LEU A 47 10.79 15.26 16.71
C LEU A 47 11.09 16.64 16.11
N LYS A 48 11.39 16.72 14.80
CA LYS A 48 11.61 17.99 14.10
C LYS A 48 10.36 18.87 14.08
N LEU A 49 9.18 18.29 13.91
CA LEU A 49 7.91 19.01 13.96
C LEU A 49 7.65 19.56 15.36
N MET A 50 7.82 18.73 16.40
CA MET A 50 7.67 19.13 17.80
C MET A 50 8.66 20.24 18.18
N ALA A 51 9.93 20.12 17.79
CA ALA A 51 10.95 21.13 18.03
C ALA A 51 10.63 22.48 17.36
N LYS A 52 10.02 22.45 16.16
CA LYS A 52 9.56 23.66 15.46
C LYS A 52 8.31 24.29 16.07
N SER A 53 7.48 23.50 16.76
CA SER A 53 6.22 23.97 17.36
C SER A 53 6.41 24.68 18.70
N HIS A 54 7.58 24.55 19.33
CA HIS A 54 7.88 25.12 20.65
C HIS A 54 8.52 26.52 20.60
N HIS A 55 8.59 27.14 19.41
CA HIS A 55 9.01 28.52 19.21
C HIS A 55 7.89 29.31 18.53
#